data_AF-A0AA48KTC7-F1
#
_entry.id   AF-A0AA48KTC7-F1
#
_cell.length_a   1.000
_cell.length_b   1.000
_cell.length_c   1.000
_cell.angle_alpha   90.00
_cell.angle_beta   90.00
_cell.angle_gamma   90.00
#
_symmetry.space_group_name_H-M   'P 1'
#
loop_
_entity.id
_entity.type
_entity.pdbx_description
1 polymer ?
#
loop_
_entity_poly.entity_id
_entity_poly.type
_entity_poly.pdbx_seq_one_letter_code
_entity_poly.pdbx_strand_id
1 'polypeptide(L)' 'MSSYVVSYELSSKERDCTELHKRIKSYIAYYHCLNCTWIIKSEFTVEQIRTHLLAALHKSDRLLVAKIQA' A
#
# COMPACT_ATOMS: atom_id res chain seq x y z
N MET A 1 -14.35 -9.93 1.49
CA MET A 1 -13.25 -9.26 0.76
C MET A 1 -13.65 -7.88 0.27
N SER A 2 -12.78 -6.88 0.46
CA SER A 2 -12.97 -5.52 -0.08
C SER A 2 -11.80 -5.13 -0.99
N SER A 3 -12.05 -4.20 -1.90
CA SER A 3 -11.01 -3.56 -2.71
C SER A 3 -10.52 -2.29 -2.02
N TYR A 4 -9.22 -2.03 -2.11
CA TYR A 4 -8.59 -0.85 -1.50
C TYR A 4 -7.67 -0.17 -2.49
N VAL A 5 -7.63 1.17 -2.45
CA VAL A 5 -6.55 1.96 -3.05
C VAL A 5 -5.45 2.13 -2.01
N VAL A 6 -4.23 1.82 -2.41
CA VAL A 6 -3.01 2.07 -1.64
C VAL A 6 -2.17 3.04 -2.45
N SER A 7 -1.90 4.22 -1.90
CA SER A 7 -1.01 5.19 -2.55
C SER A 7 0.04 5.65 -1.55
N TYR A 8 1.27 5.87 -2.02
CA TYR A 8 2.35 6.31 -1.14
C TYR A 8 3.16 7.44 -1.78
N GLU A 9 3.91 8.13 -0.94
CA GLU A 9 4.92 9.07 -1.39
C GLU A 9 6.17 8.90 -0.54
N LEU A 10 7.31 8.69 -1.20
CA LEU A 10 8.60 8.48 -0.56
C LEU A 10 9.35 9.81 -0.51
N SER A 11 9.90 10.11 0.65
CA SER A 11 10.63 11.35 0.90
C SER A 11 11.99 11.44 0.20
N SER A 12 12.48 10.33 -0.39
CA SER A 12 13.64 10.32 -1.28
C SER A 12 13.37 9.46 -2.52
N LYS A 13 13.78 9.94 -3.70
CA LYS A 13 13.67 9.21 -4.97
C LYS A 13 14.61 8.00 -5.07
N GLU A 14 15.67 7.98 -4.28
CA GLU A 14 16.65 6.88 -4.23
C GLU A 14 16.26 5.81 -3.20
N ARG A 15 15.12 5.96 -2.53
CA ARG A 15 14.73 5.07 -1.46
C ARG A 15 14.17 3.76 -2.02
N ASP A 16 14.77 2.65 -1.58
CA ASP A 16 14.34 1.32 -1.97
C ASP A 16 12.91 1.05 -1.47
N CYS A 17 11.98 0.85 -2.41
CA CYS A 17 10.59 0.51 -2.14
C CYS A 17 10.30 -0.99 -2.26
N THR A 18 11.34 -1.81 -2.41
CA THR A 18 11.24 -3.27 -2.61
C THR A 18 10.46 -3.94 -1.48
N GLU A 19 10.71 -3.56 -0.22
CA GLU A 19 9.99 -4.16 0.92
C GLU A 19 8.51 -3.75 0.94
N LEU A 20 8.19 -2.49 0.63
CA LEU A 20 6.80 -2.05 0.50
C LEU A 20 6.09 -2.81 -0.62
N HIS A 21 6.72 -2.91 -1.80
CA HIS A 21 6.16 -3.62 -2.94
C HIS A 21 5.99 -5.10 -2.64
N LYS A 22 6.93 -5.74 -1.94
CA LYS A 22 6.82 -7.14 -1.51
C LYS A 22 5.61 -7.35 -0.61
N ARG A 23 5.37 -6.43 0.34
CA ARG A 23 4.19 -6.46 1.22
C ARG A 23 2.88 -6.19 0.48
N ILE A 24 2.86 -5.29 -0.51
CA ILE A 24 1.67 -5.08 -1.34
C ILE A 24 1.38 -6.34 -2.18
N LYS A 25 2.43 -6.98 -2.71
CA LYS A 25 2.31 -8.21 -3.52
C LYS A 25 1.91 -9.45 -2.71
N SER A 26 1.93 -9.39 -1.37
CA SER A 26 1.47 -10.49 -0.52
C SER A 26 -0.04 -10.53 -0.32
N TYR A 27 -0.79 -9.54 -0.80
CA TYR A 27 -2.25 -9.58 -0.80
C TYR A 27 -2.79 -10.50 -1.91
N ILE A 28 -4.00 -11.02 -1.71
CA ILE A 28 -4.64 -12.03 -2.58
C ILE A 28 -4.65 -11.62 -4.05
N ALA A 29 -4.93 -10.33 -4.29
CA ALA A 29 -4.82 -9.73 -5.61
C ALA A 29 -4.30 -8.31 -5.47
N TYR A 30 -3.53 -7.87 -6.46
CA TYR A 30 -3.00 -6.52 -6.54
C TYR A 30 -2.88 -6.08 -7.99
N TYR A 31 -2.91 -4.76 -8.21
CA TYR A 31 -2.71 -4.13 -9.50
C TYR A 31 -1.94 -2.82 -9.30
N HIS A 32 -0.78 -2.69 -9.95
CA HIS A 32 0.02 -1.47 -9.94
C HIS A 32 -0.43 -0.58 -11.09
N CYS A 33 -1.27 0.41 -10.79
CA CYS A 33 -1.94 1.22 -11.82
C CYS A 33 -1.23 2.54 -12.15
N LEU A 34 -0.47 3.08 -11.19
CA LEU A 34 0.33 4.30 -11.34
C LEU A 34 1.63 4.14 -10.56
N ASN A 35 2.62 5.00 -10.83
CA ASN A 35 3.97 4.93 -10.23
C ASN A 35 3.96 4.62 -8.72
N CYS A 36 3.10 5.30 -7.95
CA CYS A 36 3.03 5.12 -6.50
C CYS A 36 1.65 4.64 -6.01
N THR A 37 0.82 4.08 -6.89
CA THR A 37 -0.56 3.71 -6.56
C THR A 37 -0.87 2.28 -6.98
N TRP A 38 -1.55 1.59 -6.08
CA TRP A 38 -1.95 0.20 -6.20
C TRP A 38 -3.42 0.05 -5.86
N ILE A 39 -4.05 -0.95 -6.47
CA ILE A 39 -5.34 -1.47 -6.04
C ILE A 39 -5.10 -2.87 -5.49
N ILE A 40 -5.61 -3.18 -4.31
CA ILE A 40 -5.46 -4.50 -3.68
C ILE A 40 -6.83 -5.07 -3.29
N LYS A 41 -6.93 -6.41 -3.22
CA LYS A 41 -8.03 -7.10 -2.54
C LYS A 41 -7.55 -7.74 -1.25
N SER A 42 -8.32 -7.56 -0.18
CA SER A 42 -8.00 -8.11 1.14
C SER A 42 -9.25 -8.36 1.98
N GLU A 43 -9.15 -9.28 2.93
CA GLU A 43 -10.13 -9.48 4.01
C GLU A 43 -9.83 -8.59 5.24
N PHE A 44 -8.65 -7.99 5.29
CA PHE A 44 -8.24 -7.11 6.38
C PHE A 44 -8.95 -5.76 6.35
N THR A 45 -9.01 -5.10 7.51
CA THR A 45 -9.50 -3.72 7.63
C THR A 45 -8.49 -2.71 7.09
N VAL A 46 -8.93 -1.46 6.88
CA VAL A 46 -8.06 -0.36 6.47
C VAL A 46 -6.90 -0.18 7.46
N GLU A 47 -7.16 -0.24 8.75
CA GLU A 47 -6.16 -0.07 9.81
C GLU A 47 -5.12 -1.19 9.79
N GLN A 48 -5.55 -2.43 9.58
CA GLN A 48 -4.66 -3.58 9.49
C GLN A 48 -3.75 -3.48 8.26
N ILE A 49 -4.31 -3.13 7.10
CA ILE A 49 -3.55 -2.92 5.86
C ILE A 49 -2.55 -1.78 6.07
N ARG A 50 -3.01 -0.64 6.60
CA ARG A 50 -2.17 0.53 6.87
C ARG A 50 -1.03 0.18 7.82
N THR A 51 -1.31 -0.53 8.91
CA THR A 51 -0.28 -0.95 9.89
C THR A 51 0.75 -1.88 9.26
N HIS A 52 0.31 -2.87 8.47
CA HIS A 52 1.19 -3.80 7.78
C HIS A 52 2.13 -3.08 6.79
N LEU A 53 1.62 -2.11 6.02
CA LEU A 53 2.39 -1.38 5.02
C LEU A 53 3.28 -0.29 5.63
N LEU A 54 2.82 0.41 6.68
CA LEU A 54 3.61 1.41 7.40
C LEU A 54 4.89 0.82 7.99
N ALA A 55 4.89 -0.45 8.38
CA ALA A 55 6.08 -1.13 8.89
C ALA A 55 7.21 -1.30 7.84
N ALA A 56 6.95 -1.03 6.56
CA ALA A 56 7.96 -0.95 5.50
C ALA A 56 8.35 0.49 5.12
N LEU A 57 7.80 1.49 5.80
CA LEU A 57 8.00 2.91 5.50
C LEU A 57 8.78 3.61 6.60
N HIS A 58 9.54 4.63 6.22
CA HIS A 58 10.18 5.51 7.19
C HIS A 58 9.15 6.52 7.74
N LYS A 59 9.46 7.12 8.89
CA LYS A 59 8.61 8.13 9.54
C LYS A 59 8.27 9.34 8.67
N SER A 60 9.12 9.65 7.69
CA SER A 60 8.96 10.79 6.78
C SER A 60 8.16 10.46 5.52
N ASP A 61 7.82 9.19 5.29
CA ASP A 61 7.07 8.76 4.11
C ASP A 61 5.57 8.87 4.36
N ARG A 62 4.79 9.00 3.29
CA ARG A 62 3.34 9.15 3.34
C ARG A 62 2.66 7.91 2.79
N LEU A 63 1.58 7.48 3.43
CA LEU A 63 0.76 6.35 3.00
C LEU A 63 -0.73 6.68 3.12
N LEU A 64 -1.45 6.46 2.03
CA LEU A 64 -2.90 6.46 1.95
C LEU A 64 -3.39 5.02 1.75
N VAL A 65 -4.36 4.61 2.55
CA VAL A 65 -5.14 3.39 2.34
C VAL A 65 -6.61 3.80 2.40
N ALA A 66 -7.35 3.56 1.32
CA ALA A 66 -8.76 3.89 1.22
C ALA A 66 -9.56 2.68 0.73
N LYS A 67 -10.65 2.33 1.43
CA LYS A 67 -11.58 1.31 0.97
C LYS A 67 -12.37 1.84 -0.21
N ILE A 68 -12.47 1.05 -1.28
CA ILE A 68 -13.33 1.34 -2.43
C ILE A 68 -14.72 0.83 -2.09
N GLN A 69 -15.70 1.73 -2.09
CA GLN A 69 -17.13 1.39 -2.03
C GLN A 69 -17.78 1.79 -3.36
N ALA A 70 -18.71 0.96 -3.83
CA ALA A 70 -19.57 1.25 -4.96
C ALA A 70 -20.81 2.02 -4.50
#